data_AF-A0A377BBI1-F1
#
_entry.id   AF-A0A377BBI1-F1
#
_cell.length_a   1.000
_cell.length_b   1.000
_cell.length_c   1.000
_cell.angle_alpha   90.00
_cell.angle_beta   90.00
_cell.angle_gamma   90.00
#
_symmetry.space_group_name_H-M   'P 1'
#
loop_
_entity.id
_entity.type
_entity.pdbx_description
1 polymer ?
#
loop_
_entity_poly.entity_id
_entity_poly.type
_entity_poly.pdbx_seq_one_letter_code
_entity_poly.pdbx_strand_id
1 'polypeptide(L)' 'MRHFIYQDEKSHKFWAVEQQDNELHISWGKIGTHGQSQIKSFADAAAAAKSGA' A
#
# COMPACT_ATOMS: atom_id res chain seq x y z
N MET A 1 -7.08 6.95 1.28
CA MET A 1 -5.62 6.76 1.32
C MET A 1 -5.17 6.47 2.75
N ARG A 2 -4.41 5.39 2.99
CA ARG A 2 -3.83 5.04 4.30
C ARG A 2 -2.31 4.91 4.16
N HIS A 3 -1.55 5.57 5.04
CA HIS A 3 -0.10 5.46 5.09
C HIS A 3 0.33 4.85 6.42
N PHE A 4 1.28 3.94 6.36
CA PHE A 4 1.90 3.29 7.50
C PHE A 4 3.40 3.54 7.44
N ILE A 5 3.96 3.99 8.54
CA ILE A 5 5.40 4.18 8.69
C ILE A 5 5.85 3.23 9.79
N TYR A 6 6.81 2.37 9.46
CA TYR A 6 7.48 1.54 10.46
C TYR A 6 8.89 2.08 10.66
N GLN A 7 9.18 2.43 11.90
CA GLN A 7 10.44 3.00 12.33
C GLN A 7 10.96 2.18 13.52
N ASP A 8 12.12 1.58 13.35
CA ASP A 8 12.95 1.04 14.42
C ASP A 8 14.39 1.59 14.30
N GLU A 9 15.28 1.27 15.24
CA GLU A 9 16.68 1.73 15.22
C GLU A 9 17.45 1.39 13.93
N LYS A 10 17.07 0.31 13.22
CA LYS A 10 17.73 -0.16 12.00
C LYS A 10 16.84 -0.08 10.75
N SER A 11 15.52 -0.02 10.90
CA SER A 11 14.61 0.02 9.74
C SER A 11 13.77 1.28 9.74
N HIS A 12 13.68 1.87 8.55
CA HIS A 12 12.78 2.98 8.28
C HIS A 12 12.02 2.63 7.01
N LYS A 13 10.82 2.08 7.15
CA LYS A 13 10.01 1.55 6.06
C LYS A 13 8.69 2.30 5.97
N PHE A 14 8.18 2.43 4.76
CA PHE A 14 6.86 2.99 4.49
C PHE A 14 5.99 1.96 3.77
N TRP A 15 4.69 2.05 4.01
CA TRP A 15 3.64 1.45 3.22
C TRP A 15 2.56 2.49 2.98
N ALA A 16 2.01 2.52 1.79
CA ALA A 16 0.88 3.34 1.40
C ALA A 16 -0.11 2.39 0.73
N VAL A 17 -1.36 2.43 1.17
CA VAL A 17 -2.45 1.66 0.60
C VAL A 17 -3.54 2.63 0.24
N GLU A 18 -3.87 2.67 -1.05
CA GLU A 18 -4.95 3.46 -1.59
C GLU A 18 -5.85 2.55 -2.40
N GLN A 19 -7.14 2.61 -2.11
CA GLN A 19 -8.15 1.98 -2.94
C GLN A 19 -8.74 3.05 -3.85
N GLN A 20 -8.65 2.84 -5.15
CA GLN A 20 -9.32 3.62 -6.18
C GLN A 20 -10.34 2.70 -6.85
N ASP A 21 -11.63 2.89 -6.56
CA ASP A 21 -12.72 2.04 -7.05
C ASP A 21 -12.47 0.53 -6.79
N ASN A 22 -12.19 -0.21 -7.86
CA ASN A 22 -11.89 -1.63 -7.89
C ASN A 22 -10.39 -1.93 -8.01
N GLU A 23 -9.52 -0.93 -7.91
CA GLU A 23 -8.08 -1.04 -7.92
C GLU A 23 -7.47 -0.72 -6.55
N LEU A 24 -6.55 -1.55 -6.09
CA LEU A 24 -5.80 -1.34 -4.87
C LEU A 24 -4.36 -0.99 -5.23
N HIS A 25 -4.01 0.27 -5.00
CA HIS A 25 -2.69 0.84 -5.18
C HIS A 25 -1.93 0.69 -3.87
N ILE A 26 -1.02 -0.26 -3.84
CA ILE A 26 -0.16 -0.54 -2.69
C ILE A 26 1.25 -0.07 -3.06
N SER A 27 1.90 0.71 -2.20
CA SER A 27 3.29 1.11 -2.37
C SER A 27 4.04 0.89 -1.07
N TRP A 28 5.20 0.25 -1.11
CA TRP A 28 6.00 -0.02 0.08
C TRP A 28 7.49 0.06 -0.20
N GLY A 29 8.27 0.38 0.81
CA GLY A 29 9.71 0.47 0.62
C GLY A 29 10.45 0.94 1.86
N LYS A 30 11.75 1.16 1.70
CA LYS A 30 12.55 1.85 2.70
C LYS A 30 12.42 3.35 2.45
N ILE A 31 12.20 4.13 3.50
CA ILE A 31 12.16 5.59 3.41
C ILE A 31 13.51 6.08 2.90
N GLY A 32 13.49 6.85 1.81
CA GLY A 32 14.69 7.30 1.10
C GLY A 32 15.09 6.45 -0.11
N THR A 33 14.34 5.40 -0.45
CA THR A 33 14.49 4.67 -1.74
C THR A 33 13.21 4.78 -2.56
N HIS A 34 13.29 4.42 -3.85
CA HIS A 34 12.12 4.37 -4.73
C HIS A 34 11.05 3.36 -4.28
N GLY A 35 11.41 2.36 -3.47
CA GLY A 35 10.49 1.32 -3.01
C GLY A 35 9.95 0.45 -4.15
N GLN A 36 8.79 -0.14 -3.92
CA GLN A 36 8.01 -0.93 -4.87
C GLN A 36 6.55 -0.47 -4.81
N SER A 37 5.87 -0.58 -5.94
CA SER A 37 4.44 -0.33 -6.05
C SER A 37 3.76 -1.49 -6.75
N GLN A 38 2.59 -1.87 -6.27
CA GLN A 38 1.74 -2.87 -6.88
C GLN A 38 0.33 -2.33 -7.00
N ILE A 39 -0.18 -2.35 -8.23
CA ILE A 39 -1.57 -2.08 -8.51
C ILE A 39 -2.25 -3.44 -8.65
N LYS A 40 -3.30 -3.64 -7.88
CA LYS A 40 -4.08 -4.87 -7.93
C LYS A 40 -5.51 -4.52 -8.29
N SER A 41 -5.87 -4.80 -9.54
CA SER A 41 -7.24 -4.61 -10.03
C SER A 41 -8.09 -5.82 -9.59
N PHE A 42 -9.26 -5.54 -9.05
CA PHE A 42 -10.24 -6.52 -8.59
C PHE A 42 -11.47 -6.46 -9.49
N ALA A 43 -12.22 -7.57 -9.49
CA ALA A 43 -13.49 -7.66 -10.23
C ALA A 43 -14.56 -6.72 -9.63
N ASP A 44 -14.50 -6.45 -8.33
CA ASP A 44 -15.50 -5.66 -7.61
C ASP A 44 -14.86 -4.77 -6.55
N ALA A 45 -15.41 -3.56 -6.36
CA ALA A 45 -14.98 -2.63 -5.31
C ALA A 45 -15.09 -3.24 -3.89
N ALA A 46 -16.05 -4.14 -3.68
CA ALA A 46 -16.19 -4.89 -2.42
C ALA A 46 -15.04 -5.90 -2.21
N ALA A 47 -14.51 -6.51 -3.28
CA ALA A 47 -13.37 -7.42 -3.21
C ALA A 47 -12.05 -6.65 -2.98
N ALA A 48 -11.93 -5.46 -3.57
CA ALA A 48 -10.84 -4.53 -3.28
C ALA A 48 -10.85 -4.07 -1.81
N ALA A 49 -12.01 -3.70 -1.26
CA ALA A 49 -12.17 -3.29 0.13
C ALA A 49 -11.82 -4.39 1.13
N LYS A 50 -12.15 -5.66 0.83
CA LYS A 50 -11.80 -6.83 1.67
C LYS A 50 -10.30 -7.13 1.71
N SER A 51 -9.55 -6.72 0.70
CA SER A 51 -8.12 -7.01 0.58
C SER A 51 -7.23 -5.92 1.20
N GLY A 52 -7.78 -4.73 1.46
CA GLY A 52 -7.07 -3.61 2.08
C GLY A 52 -7.40 -3.37 3.56
N ALA A 53 -8.21 -4.25 4.18
CA ALA A 53 -8.63 -4.17 5.59
C ALA A 53 -7.70 -4.94 6.53
#